data_AF-A0A9P0G3Y3-F1
#
_entry.id   AF-A0A9P0G3Y3-F1
#
_cell.length_a   1.000
_cell.length_b   1.000
_cell.length_c   1.000
_cell.angle_alpha   90.00
_cell.angle_beta   90.00
_cell.angle_gamma   90.00
#
_symmetry.space_group_name_H-M   'P 1'
#
loop_
_entity.id
_entity.type
_entity.pdbx_description
1 polymer ?
#
loop_
_entity_poly.entity_id
_entity_poly.type
_entity_poly.pdbx_seq_one_letter_code
_entity_poly.pdbx_strand_id
1 'polypeptide(L)'
;MAKLSDVTVGFFGAGNMAQAIGLGLIKSGALEPAQIIVFAPSERNFSPWKAANVETTHSISKLPPRLSPILLVLNAMSLVSRVSQ
;
A
#
# COMPACT_ATOMS: atom_id res chain seq x y z
N MET A 1 5.92 -4.61 23.04
CA MET A 1 4.94 -3.71 22.39
C MET A 1 5.64 -3.09 21.19
N ALA A 2 5.27 -3.46 19.96
CA ALA A 2 5.79 -2.78 18.77
C ALA A 2 5.19 -1.37 18.73
N LYS A 3 6.01 -0.32 18.71
CA LYS A 3 5.51 1.03 18.47
C LYS A 3 5.09 1.12 17.01
N LEU A 4 3.97 1.79 16.72
CA LEU A 4 3.57 2.10 15.34
C LEU A 4 4.62 2.90 14.57
N SER A 5 5.57 3.55 15.26
CA SER A 5 6.73 4.22 14.65
C SER A 5 7.64 3.28 13.86
N ASP A 6 7.63 1.99 14.17
CA ASP A 6 8.57 1.02 13.58
C ASP A 6 7.91 0.14 12.51
N VAL A 7 6.64 0.42 12.18
CA VAL A 7 5.85 -0.36 11.25
C VAL A 7 5.81 0.35 9.89
N THR A 8 6.27 -0.35 8.86
CA THR A 8 6.04 0.02 7.47
C THR A 8 4.86 -0.77 6.92
N VAL A 9 3.88 -0.07 6.35
CA VAL A 9 2.64 -0.60 5.80
C VAL A 9 2.72 -0.68 4.29
N GLY A 10 2.42 -1.86 3.76
CA GLY A 10 2.35 -2.10 2.31
C GLY A 10 0.92 -2.25 1.81
N PHE A 11 0.51 -1.41 0.86
CA PHE A 11 -0.76 -1.59 0.15
C PHE A 11 -0.54 -2.32 -1.17
N PHE A 12 -1.17 -3.49 -1.33
CA PHE A 12 -1.22 -4.20 -2.61
C PHE A 12 -2.49 -3.80 -3.36
N GLY A 13 -2.37 -2.76 -4.17
CA GLY A 13 -3.44 -2.12 -4.91
C GLY A 13 -3.44 -0.62 -4.64
N ALA A 14 -3.52 0.18 -5.70
CA ALA A 14 -3.57 1.64 -5.61
C ALA A 14 -4.99 2.21 -5.78
N GLY A 15 -6.03 1.37 -5.78
CA GLY A 15 -7.42 1.77 -6.05
C GLY A 15 -8.08 2.57 -4.93
N ASN A 16 -9.34 2.95 -5.15
CA ASN A 16 -10.08 3.87 -4.28
C ASN A 16 -10.14 3.43 -2.81
N MET A 17 -10.30 2.13 -2.54
CA MET A 17 -10.31 1.62 -1.16
C MET A 17 -8.96 1.76 -0.48
N ALA A 18 -7.86 1.42 -1.18
CA ALA A 18 -6.53 1.60 -0.64
C ALA A 18 -6.26 3.08 -0.37
N GLN A 19 -6.67 3.96 -1.29
CA GLN A 19 -6.54 5.41 -1.11
C GLN A 19 -7.33 5.91 0.09
N ALA A 20 -8.59 5.51 0.24
CA ALA A 20 -9.42 5.93 1.37
C ALA A 20 -8.80 5.57 2.72
N ILE A 21 -8.23 4.36 2.81
CA ILE A 21 -7.62 3.86 4.05
C ILE A 21 -6.23 4.49 4.25
N GLY A 22 -5.31 4.34 3.29
CA GLY A 22 -3.94 4.82 3.44
C GLY A 22 -3.85 6.34 3.57
N LEU A 23 -4.54 7.09 2.70
CA LEU A 23 -4.58 8.56 2.82
C LEU A 23 -5.35 9.00 4.06
N GLY A 24 -6.37 8.25 4.49
CA GLY A 24 -7.08 8.50 5.75
C GLY A 24 -6.17 8.35 6.97
N LEU A 25 -5.33 7.30 6.98
CA LEU A 25 -4.33 7.07 8.03
C LEU A 25 -3.30 8.21 8.09
N ILE A 26 -2.80 8.66 6.94
CA ILE A 26 -1.91 9.83 6.86
C ILE A 26 -2.60 11.08 7.41
N LYS A 27 -3.84 11.36 6.97
CA LYS A 27 -4.61 12.52 7.42
C LYS A 27 -4.89 12.50 8.92
N SER A 28 -5.06 11.32 9.51
CA SER A 28 -5.26 11.16 10.95
C SER A 28 -3.99 11.30 11.79
N GLY A 29 -2.81 11.35 11.16
CA GLY A 29 -1.52 11.35 11.83
C GLY A 29 -1.11 9.99 12.40
N ALA A 30 -1.83 8.92 12.07
CA ALA A 30 -1.54 7.57 12.54
C ALA A 30 -0.31 6.95 11.86
N LEU A 31 -0.03 7.36 10.61
CA LEU A 31 1.14 6.94 9.83
C LEU A 31 1.70 8.12 9.05
N GLU A 32 3.02 8.19 8.93
CA GLU A 32 3.68 9.12 8.02
C GLU A 32 3.69 8.57 6.58
N PRO A 33 3.74 9.43 5.55
CA PRO A 33 3.85 8.99 4.16
C PRO A 33 5.04 8.04 3.91
N ALA A 34 6.17 8.27 4.59
CA ALA A 34 7.37 7.43 4.51
C ALA A 34 7.18 6.02 5.10
N GLN A 35 6.16 5.82 5.92
CA GLN A 35 5.80 4.52 6.48
C GLN A 35 4.87 3.72 5.56
N ILE A 36 4.48 4.27 4.42
CA ILE A 36 3.54 3.64 3.50
C ILE A 36 4.21 3.40 2.16
N ILE A 37 4.07 2.18 1.65
CA ILE A 37 4.50 1.80 0.30
C ILE A 37 3.31 1.20 -0.44
N VAL A 38 3.04 1.69 -1.64
CA VAL A 38 1.90 1.26 -2.45
C VAL A 38 2.40 0.53 -3.69
N PHE A 39 1.95 -0.70 -3.85
CA PHE A 39 2.19 -1.50 -5.03
C PHE A 39 0.95 -1.53 -5.94
N ALA A 40 1.12 -1.35 -7.24
CA ALA A 40 0.10 -1.73 -8.22
C ALA A 40 0.70 -2.05 -9.59
N PRO A 41 0.06 -2.91 -10.40
CA PRO A 41 0.52 -3.20 -11.76
C PRO A 41 0.29 -2.03 -12.75
N SER A 42 -0.54 -1.05 -12.39
CA SER A 42 -0.88 0.10 -13.24
C SER A 42 -0.72 1.41 -12.47
N GLU A 43 -0.17 2.44 -13.13
CA GLU A 43 0.01 3.79 -12.57
C GLU A 43 -1.26 4.64 -12.49
N ARG A 44 -2.38 4.17 -13.06
CA ARG A 44 -3.62 4.97 -13.17
C ARG A 44 -4.01 5.66 -11.87
N ASN A 45 -3.79 4.98 -10.75
CA ASN A 45 -4.22 5.45 -9.44
C ASN A 45 -3.05 5.87 -8.54
N PHE A 46 -1.83 6.09 -9.08
CA PHE A 46 -0.66 6.53 -8.32
C PHE A 46 -0.67 8.03 -8.02
N SER A 47 -1.35 8.85 -8.82
CA SER A 47 -1.34 10.31 -8.67
C SER A 47 -1.73 10.78 -7.25
N PRO A 48 -2.81 10.26 -6.61
CA PRO A 48 -3.15 10.65 -5.23
C PRO A 48 -2.10 10.24 -4.18
N TRP A 49 -1.41 9.13 -4.40
CA TRP A 49 -0.35 8.65 -3.50
C TRP A 49 0.92 9.48 -3.63
N LYS A 50 1.34 9.75 -4.87
CA LYS A 50 2.48 10.63 -5.17
C LYS A 50 2.24 12.05 -4.62
N ALA A 51 1.02 12.57 -4.74
CA ALA A 51 0.63 13.86 -4.16
C ALA A 51 0.71 13.89 -2.62
N ALA A 52 0.58 12.74 -1.97
CA ALA A 52 0.74 12.58 -0.53
C ALA A 52 2.19 12.24 -0.11
N ASN A 53 3.16 12.30 -1.04
CA ASN A 53 4.56 11.90 -0.83
C ASN A 53 4.74 10.45 -0.39
N VAL A 54 3.84 9.57 -0.82
CA VAL A 54 3.90 8.12 -0.56
C VAL A 54 4.70 7.43 -1.66
N GLU A 55 5.53 6.46 -1.28
CA GLU A 55 6.29 5.66 -2.25
C GLU A 55 5.35 4.73 -3.03
N THR A 56 5.46 4.74 -4.36
CA THR A 56 4.68 3.87 -5.25
C THR A 56 5.61 3.00 -6.10
N THR A 57 5.35 1.69 -6.17
CA THR A 57 6.17 0.73 -6.92
C THR A 57 5.34 -0.21 -7.79
N HIS A 58 5.93 -0.67 -8.89
CA HIS A 58 5.39 -1.73 -9.76
C HIS A 58 5.98 -3.10 -9.48
N SER A 59 6.93 -3.19 -8.55
CA SER A 59 7.69 -4.41 -8.28
C SER A 59 7.57 -4.77 -6.80
N ILE A 60 6.95 -5.92 -6.54
CA ILE A 60 6.90 -6.54 -5.20
C ILE A 60 8.30 -6.71 -4.61
N SER A 61 9.29 -7.02 -5.45
CA SER A 61 10.69 -7.24 -5.04
C SER A 61 11.38 -6.00 -4.46
N LYS A 62 10.80 -4.80 -4.63
CA LYS A 62 11.32 -3.58 -3.99
C LYS A 62 10.75 -3.35 -2.59
N LEU A 63 9.82 -4.18 -2.13
CA LEU A 63 9.23 -4.04 -0.80
C LEU A 63 10.22 -4.53 0.28
N PRO A 64 10.34 -3.83 1.41
CA PRO A 64 11.22 -4.22 2.48
C PRO A 64 10.82 -5.58 3.08
N PRO A 65 11.78 -6.41 3.52
CA PRO A 65 11.51 -7.75 4.04
C PRO A 65 10.73 -7.77 5.37
N ARG A 66 10.66 -6.63 6.08
CA ARG A 66 9.88 -6.44 7.31
C ARG A 66 8.67 -5.53 7.07
N LEU A 67 8.00 -5.71 5.94
CA LEU A 67 6.72 -5.06 5.69
C LEU A 67 5.64 -5.77 6.51
N SER A 68 4.85 -5.03 7.29
CA SER A 68 3.60 -5.58 7.81
C SER A 68 2.57 -5.46 6.67
N PRO A 69 2.11 -6.57 6.06
CA PRO A 69 1.13 -6.50 4.98
C PRO A 69 -0.23 -6.15 5.58
N ILE A 70 -0.43 -4.89 5.92
CA ILE A 70 -1.73 -4.36 6.29
C ILE A 70 -2.41 -3.99 4.98
N LEU A 71 -3.34 -4.86 4.60
CA LEU A 71 -4.41 -4.63 3.63
C LEU A 71 -4.12 -5.00 2.16
N LEU A 72 -4.49 -6.25 1.84
CA LEU A 72 -4.79 -6.71 0.48
C LEU A 72 -6.11 -6.09 0.02
N VAL A 73 -6.05 -4.97 -0.72
CA VAL A 73 -7.20 -4.42 -1.46
C VAL A 73 -7.11 -4.88 -2.91
N LEU A 74 -7.14 -6.19 -3.08
CA LEU A 74 -7.49 -6.76 -4.37
C LEU A 74 -8.99 -6.97 -4.35
N ASN A 75 -9.68 -6.56 -5.42
CA ASN A 75 -10.94 -7.23 -5.76
C ASN A 75 -10.66 -8.73 -5.66
N ALA A 76 -11.41 -9.48 -4.84
CA ALA A 76 -11.15 -10.89 -4.54
C ALA A 76 -10.92 -11.74 -5.80
N MET A 77 -11.49 -11.31 -6.93
CA MET A 77 -11.37 -11.90 -8.25
C MET A 77 -9.94 -11.89 -8.85
N SER A 78 -9.06 -10.97 -8.44
CA SER A 78 -7.68 -10.86 -8.99
C SER A 78 -6.68 -11.82 -8.35
N LEU A 79 -7.01 -12.38 -7.17
CA LEU A 79 -6.12 -13.29 -6.44
C LEU A 79 -6.23 -14.72 -6.99
N VAL A 80 -7.45 -15.13 -7.37
CA VAL A 80 -7.73 -16.49 -7.88
C VAL A 80 -6.96 -16.78 -9.19
N SER A 81 -6.67 -15.75 -10.00
CA SER A 81 -5.94 -15.92 -11.26
C SER A 81 -4.43 -16.07 -11.11
N ARG A 82 -3.86 -15.79 -9.92
CA ARG A 82 -2.40 -15.86 -9.68
C ARG A 82 -1.96 -16.97 -8.74
N VAL A 83 -2.88 -17.60 -8.02
CA VAL A 83 -2.61 -18.82 -7.22
C VAL A 83 -2.82 -20.09 -8.06
N SER A 84 -3.37 -19.94 -9.28
CA SER A 84 -3.64 -21.04 -10.21
C SER A 84 -2.57 -21.19 -11.31
N GLN A 85 -1.37 -20.62 -11.14
CA GLN A 85 -0.21 -20.83 -12.02
C GLN A 85 1.01 -21.25 -11.20
#